data_AF-C3YI71-F1
#
_entry.id   AF-C3YI71-F1
#
_cell.length_a   1.000
_cell.length_b   1.000
_cell.length_c   1.000
_cell.angle_alpha   90.00
_cell.angle_beta   90.00
_cell.angle_gamma   90.00
#
_symmetry.space_group_name_H-M   'P 1'
#
loop_
_entity.id
_entity.type
_entity.pdbx_description
1 polymer ?
#
loop_
_entity_poly.entity_id
_entity_poly.type
_entity_poly.pdbx_seq_one_letter_code
_entity_poly.pdbx_strand_id
1 'polypeptide(L)'
;QVVAGTWWFFILVTVASYTANLAAFLGRANKVYSIHTPDQLIAQRTMPYGTYRGYTLLKFVQNTTLPPYRSMGKYMQEHRDTAILDTKEEGLRRASEGNYAFIAGANYKYVLQNDWCNLTLASDPFFKSMIALPFPAGSPYLEPMNRALMAMQDEGILDSLKLKWLEKPGKCMEHNKQDGVLRINNFKGVFIVLLLGITAGGIVGLFECFGHQGRKLTKKG
;
A
#
# COMPACT_ATOMS: atom_id res chain seq x y z
N GLN A 1 -5.95 -27.42 44.69
CA GLN A 1 -4.83 -26.60 44.19
C GLN A 1 -4.45 -26.95 42.75
N VAL A 2 -4.28 -28.24 42.40
CA VAL A 2 -3.95 -28.67 41.02
C VAL A 2 -4.96 -28.20 39.97
N VAL A 3 -6.27 -28.34 40.23
CA VAL A 3 -7.33 -27.90 39.29
C VAL A 3 -7.26 -26.39 39.00
N ALA A 4 -7.00 -25.57 40.02
CA ALA A 4 -6.84 -24.14 39.84
C ALA A 4 -5.58 -23.81 39.03
N GLY A 5 -4.47 -24.50 39.28
CA GLY A 5 -3.25 -24.35 38.50
C GLY A 5 -3.43 -24.71 37.03
N THR A 6 -4.09 -25.84 36.74
CA THR A 6 -4.40 -26.27 35.37
C THR A 6 -5.33 -25.28 34.67
N TRP A 7 -6.34 -24.75 35.37
CA TRP A 7 -7.26 -23.76 34.82
C TRP A 7 -6.57 -22.43 34.47
N TRP A 8 -5.73 -21.92 35.37
CA TRP A 8 -4.95 -20.71 35.12
C TRP A 8 -3.97 -20.87 33.97
N PHE A 9 -3.31 -22.02 33.89
CA PHE A 9 -2.41 -22.33 32.78
C PHE A 9 -3.17 -22.38 31.45
N PHE A 10 -4.34 -23.01 31.42
CA PHE A 10 -5.19 -23.06 30.22
C PHE A 10 -5.64 -21.67 29.75
N ILE A 11 -6.06 -20.79 30.69
CA ILE A 11 -6.42 -19.41 30.36
C ILE A 11 -5.23 -18.66 29.78
N LEU A 12 -4.07 -18.75 30.42
CA LEU A 12 -2.86 -18.06 29.98
C LEU A 12 -2.49 -18.46 28.54
N VAL A 13 -2.48 -19.76 28.24
CA VAL A 13 -2.18 -20.28 26.88
C VAL A 13 -3.22 -19.80 25.85
N THR A 14 -4.50 -19.76 26.22
CA THR A 14 -5.58 -19.32 25.33
C THR A 14 -5.48 -17.82 25.02
N VAL A 15 -5.26 -16.99 26.04
CA VAL A 15 -5.11 -15.53 25.89
C VAL A 15 -3.85 -15.21 25.07
N ALA A 16 -2.74 -15.91 25.32
CA ALA A 16 -1.51 -15.74 24.56
C ALA A 16 -1.72 -16.08 23.07
N SER A 17 -2.37 -17.22 22.78
CA SER A 17 -2.68 -17.64 21.40
C SER A 17 -3.60 -16.63 20.68
N TYR A 18 -4.63 -16.14 21.36
CA TYR A 18 -5.54 -15.13 20.79
C TYR A 18 -4.80 -13.81 20.49
N THR A 19 -4.01 -13.34 21.44
CA THR A 19 -3.23 -12.10 21.29
C THR A 19 -2.22 -12.22 20.16
N ALA A 20 -1.55 -13.38 20.03
CA ALA A 20 -0.61 -13.66 18.94
C ALA A 20 -1.30 -13.69 17.57
N ASN A 21 -2.46 -14.34 17.45
CA ASN A 21 -3.19 -14.41 16.19
C ASN A 21 -3.78 -13.05 15.79
N LEU A 22 -4.26 -12.26 16.76
CA LEU A 22 -4.71 -10.88 16.56
C LEU A 22 -3.55 -10.00 16.06
N ALA A 23 -2.39 -10.07 16.72
CA ALA A 23 -1.20 -9.35 16.29
C ALA A 23 -0.75 -9.75 14.87
N ALA A 24 -0.80 -11.05 14.55
CA ALA A 24 -0.50 -11.56 13.21
C ALA A 24 -1.53 -11.14 12.15
N PHE A 25 -2.80 -10.97 12.52
CA PHE A 25 -3.83 -10.45 11.64
C PHE A 25 -3.65 -8.96 11.37
N LEU A 26 -3.43 -8.15 12.42
CA LEU A 26 -3.14 -6.73 12.30
C LEU A 26 -1.88 -6.48 11.48
N GLY A 27 -0.84 -7.29 11.69
CA GLY A 27 0.39 -7.24 10.88
C GLY A 27 0.19 -7.65 9.41
N ARG A 28 -0.80 -8.48 9.11
CA ARG A 28 -1.15 -8.89 7.72
C ARG A 28 -2.02 -7.86 7.00
N ALA A 29 -2.93 -7.18 7.70
CA ALA A 29 -3.80 -6.16 7.09
C ALA A 29 -3.02 -5.01 6.43
N ASN A 30 -1.78 -4.77 6.87
CA ASN A 30 -0.88 -3.76 6.31
C ASN A 30 0.13 -4.31 5.28
N LYS A 31 0.08 -5.59 4.91
CA LYS A 31 0.84 -6.10 3.75
C LYS A 31 0.07 -5.76 2.48
N VAL A 32 0.08 -4.48 2.12
CA VAL A 32 -0.07 -4.05 0.72
C VAL A 32 0.88 -4.93 -0.10
N TYR A 33 0.42 -5.51 -1.21
CA TYR A 33 1.23 -6.37 -2.08
C TYR A 33 2.51 -5.63 -2.48
N SER A 34 3.56 -5.84 -1.71
CA SER A 34 4.76 -5.02 -1.82
C SER A 34 5.66 -5.72 -2.83
N ILE A 35 5.29 -5.57 -4.10
CA ILE A 35 6.14 -5.95 -5.21
C ILE A 35 7.32 -4.98 -5.18
N HIS A 36 8.47 -5.45 -4.71
CA HIS A 36 9.65 -4.61 -4.53
C HIS A 36 10.65 -4.74 -5.67
N THR A 37 10.52 -5.74 -6.53
CA THR A 37 11.43 -5.91 -7.65
C THR A 37 10.69 -6.32 -8.92
N PRO A 38 11.23 -5.98 -10.10
CA PRO A 38 10.73 -6.50 -11.36
C PRO A 38 10.66 -8.03 -11.37
N ASP A 39 11.63 -8.72 -10.74
CA ASP A 39 11.64 -10.17 -10.64
C ASP A 39 10.41 -10.71 -9.89
N GLN A 40 10.02 -10.06 -8.78
CA GLN A 40 8.82 -10.41 -8.03
C GLN A 40 7.55 -10.16 -8.86
N LEU A 41 7.50 -9.05 -9.59
CA LEU A 41 6.37 -8.72 -10.46
C LEU A 41 6.14 -9.80 -11.52
N ILE A 42 7.23 -10.30 -12.11
CA ILE A 42 7.18 -11.32 -13.17
C ILE A 42 6.88 -12.70 -12.59
N ALA A 43 7.43 -13.03 -11.41
CA ALA A 43 7.25 -14.32 -10.76
C ALA A 43 5.81 -14.55 -10.30
N GLN A 44 5.15 -13.50 -9.79
CA GLN A 44 3.81 -13.61 -9.20
C GLN A 44 2.74 -13.96 -10.25
N ARG A 45 2.87 -13.50 -11.50
CA ARG A 45 1.92 -13.66 -12.64
C ARG A 45 0.44 -13.31 -12.39
N THR A 46 0.02 -13.02 -11.15
CA THR A 46 -1.37 -12.75 -10.80
C THR A 46 -1.80 -11.32 -11.08
N MET A 47 -0.86 -10.37 -11.10
CA MET A 47 -1.15 -8.95 -11.34
C MET A 47 -0.68 -8.55 -12.75
N PRO A 48 -1.59 -8.19 -13.66
CA PRO A 48 -1.24 -7.57 -14.92
C PRO A 48 -0.41 -6.30 -14.72
N TYR A 49 0.56 -6.08 -15.59
CA TYR A 49 1.41 -4.90 -15.55
C TYR A 49 1.67 -4.33 -16.93
N GLY A 50 1.97 -3.04 -16.97
CA GLY A 50 2.14 -2.35 -18.24
C GLY A 50 2.75 -0.97 -18.13
N THR A 51 2.94 -0.35 -19.28
CA THR A 51 3.47 1.00 -19.43
C THR A 51 2.75 1.73 -20.56
N TYR A 52 3.17 2.95 -20.90
CA TYR A 52 2.57 3.77 -21.96
C TYR A 52 3.45 3.83 -23.22
N ARG A 53 2.83 4.02 -24.40
CA ARG A 53 3.48 3.93 -25.72
C ARG A 53 4.69 4.87 -25.90
N GLY A 54 4.67 6.03 -25.24
CA GLY A 54 5.72 7.05 -25.31
C GLY A 54 6.92 6.83 -24.37
N TYR A 55 6.93 5.78 -23.56
CA TYR A 55 7.96 5.61 -22.53
C TYR A 55 9.24 4.94 -23.06
N THR A 56 10.40 5.42 -22.62
CA THR A 56 11.72 4.86 -22.97
C THR A 56 11.83 3.38 -22.61
N LEU A 57 11.24 2.96 -21.48
CA LEU A 57 11.27 1.57 -21.06
C LEU A 57 10.63 0.64 -22.09
N LEU A 58 9.56 1.07 -22.78
CA LEU A 58 8.87 0.20 -23.75
C LEU A 58 9.81 -0.21 -24.89
N LYS A 59 10.56 0.75 -25.44
CA LYS A 59 11.56 0.49 -26.47
C LYS A 59 12.71 -0.38 -25.93
N PHE A 60 13.11 -0.14 -24.68
CA PHE A 60 14.16 -0.92 -24.03
C PHE A 60 13.76 -2.39 -23.85
N VAL A 61 12.59 -2.67 -23.29
CA VAL A 61 12.13 -4.06 -23.04
C VAL A 61 11.83 -4.83 -24.33
N GLN A 62 11.52 -4.13 -25.43
CA GLN A 62 11.31 -4.75 -26.74
C GLN A 62 12.62 -5.21 -27.39
N ASN A 63 13.73 -4.50 -27.15
CA ASN A 63 15.01 -4.77 -27.82
C ASN A 63 16.01 -5.51 -26.93
N THR A 64 15.82 -5.51 -25.61
CA THR A 64 16.77 -6.10 -24.66
C THR A 64 16.68 -7.62 -24.60
N THR A 65 17.83 -8.26 -24.40
CA THR A 65 17.94 -9.71 -24.14
C THR A 65 18.17 -10.02 -22.66
N LEU A 66 18.35 -8.99 -21.82
CA LEU A 66 18.69 -9.13 -20.41
C LEU A 66 17.48 -9.56 -19.57
N PRO A 67 17.58 -10.63 -18.78
CA PRO A 67 16.65 -10.90 -17.69
C PRO A 67 16.79 -9.84 -16.58
N PRO A 68 15.70 -9.45 -15.88
CA PRO A 68 14.31 -9.88 -16.07
C PRO A 68 13.56 -9.17 -17.23
N TYR A 69 14.14 -8.12 -17.81
CA TYR A 69 13.46 -7.24 -18.77
C TYR A 69 12.98 -7.91 -20.06
N ARG A 70 13.70 -8.92 -20.55
CA ARG A 70 13.28 -9.72 -21.71
C ARG A 70 11.92 -10.38 -21.48
N SER A 71 11.71 -10.93 -20.29
CA SER A 71 10.44 -11.58 -19.92
C SER A 71 9.31 -10.56 -19.79
N MET A 72 9.60 -9.38 -19.24
CA MET A 72 8.64 -8.27 -19.20
C MET A 72 8.24 -7.82 -20.60
N GLY A 73 9.22 -7.65 -21.49
CA GLY A 73 8.99 -7.27 -22.87
C GLY A 73 8.12 -8.28 -23.61
N LYS A 74 8.39 -9.58 -23.42
CA LYS A 74 7.57 -10.66 -23.99
C LYS A 74 6.12 -10.60 -23.48
N TYR A 75 5.92 -10.46 -22.18
CA TYR A 75 4.58 -10.33 -21.58
C TYR A 75 3.81 -9.12 -22.14
N MET A 76 4.47 -7.95 -22.21
CA MET A 76 3.87 -6.71 -22.74
C MET A 76 3.55 -6.81 -24.24
N GLN A 77 4.32 -7.60 -25.01
CA GLN A 77 4.05 -7.86 -26.41
C GLN A 77 2.84 -8.79 -26.60
N GLU A 78 2.75 -9.86 -25.80
CA GLU A 78 1.62 -10.80 -25.80
C GLU A 78 0.31 -10.13 -25.38
N HIS A 79 0.37 -9.17 -24.45
CA HIS A 79 -0.79 -8.46 -23.90
C HIS A 79 -0.84 -6.99 -24.33
N ARG A 80 -0.61 -6.75 -25.63
CA ARG A 80 -0.41 -5.39 -26.17
C ARG A 80 -1.53 -4.41 -25.78
N ASP A 81 -2.79 -4.85 -25.85
CA ASP A 81 -3.97 -4.00 -25.62
C ASP A 81 -4.18 -3.61 -24.16
N THR A 82 -3.67 -4.41 -23.21
CA THR A 82 -3.85 -4.18 -21.77
C THR A 82 -2.57 -3.68 -21.09
N ALA A 83 -1.40 -4.03 -21.62
CA ALA A 83 -0.10 -3.69 -21.07
C ALA A 83 0.53 -2.44 -21.71
N ILE A 84 0.10 -2.01 -22.90
CA ILE A 84 0.64 -0.82 -23.58
C ILE A 84 -0.47 0.22 -23.74
N LEU A 85 -0.49 1.19 -22.84
CA LEU A 85 -1.50 2.23 -22.75
C LEU A 85 -1.14 3.44 -23.64
N ASP A 86 -2.15 4.20 -24.05
CA ASP A 86 -1.95 5.41 -24.85
C ASP A 86 -1.46 6.59 -23.99
N THR A 87 -2.05 6.77 -22.81
CA THR A 87 -1.76 7.88 -21.90
C THR A 87 -1.27 7.41 -20.53
N LYS A 88 -0.61 8.32 -19.80
CA LYS A 88 -0.12 8.02 -18.45
C LYS A 88 -1.25 7.98 -17.44
N GLU A 89 -2.21 8.88 -17.62
CA GLU A 89 -3.39 9.08 -16.79
C GLU A 89 -4.27 7.81 -16.76
N GLU A 90 -4.41 7.16 -17.92
CA GLU A 90 -5.11 5.87 -18.01
C GLU A 90 -4.41 4.77 -17.18
N GLY A 91 -3.07 4.76 -17.18
CA GLY A 91 -2.29 3.81 -16.38
C GLY A 91 -2.45 4.02 -14.88
N LEU A 92 -2.48 5.28 -14.44
CA LEU A 92 -2.72 5.65 -13.05
C LEU A 92 -4.13 5.31 -12.61
N ARG A 93 -5.13 5.57 -13.47
CA ARG A 93 -6.53 5.21 -13.22
C ARG A 93 -6.70 3.70 -13.06
N ARG A 94 -6.13 2.88 -13.95
CA ARG A 94 -6.18 1.41 -13.84
C ARG A 94 -5.48 0.90 -12.58
N ALA A 95 -4.32 1.47 -12.24
CA ALA A 95 -3.63 1.11 -11.00
C ALA A 95 -4.46 1.47 -9.75
N SER A 96 -5.21 2.57 -9.82
CA SER A 96 -6.07 3.09 -8.75
C SER A 96 -7.32 2.22 -8.54
N GLU A 97 -7.88 1.68 -9.63
CA GLU A 97 -8.98 0.71 -9.60
C GLU A 97 -8.56 -0.65 -9.04
N GLY A 98 -7.25 -0.90 -8.94
CA GLY A 98 -6.67 -2.08 -8.32
C GLY A 98 -6.32 -3.19 -9.32
N ASN A 99 -5.59 -4.20 -8.84
CA ASN A 99 -5.15 -5.37 -9.62
C ASN A 99 -4.38 -5.05 -10.91
N TYR A 100 -3.74 -3.88 -11.00
CA TYR A 100 -2.88 -3.51 -12.12
C TYR A 100 -1.62 -2.79 -11.62
N ALA A 101 -0.44 -3.19 -12.11
CA ALA A 101 0.82 -2.53 -11.81
C ALA A 101 1.26 -1.65 -12.99
N PHE A 102 1.19 -0.34 -12.80
CA PHE A 102 1.61 0.63 -13.80
C PHE A 102 3.09 1.00 -13.63
N ILE A 103 3.86 0.82 -14.70
CA ILE A 103 5.29 1.13 -14.73
C ILE A 103 5.50 2.47 -15.44
N ALA A 104 5.94 3.45 -14.66
CA ALA A 104 6.20 4.82 -15.11
C ALA A 104 7.53 5.35 -14.56
N GLY A 105 7.94 6.53 -15.02
CA GLY A 105 9.15 7.19 -14.56
C GLY A 105 9.06 7.67 -13.12
N ALA A 106 10.18 7.57 -12.39
CA ALA A 106 10.30 7.99 -10.99
C ALA A 106 10.04 9.50 -10.77
N ASN A 107 10.10 10.31 -11.83
CA ASN A 107 9.75 11.73 -11.80
C ASN A 107 8.26 11.98 -11.49
N TYR A 108 7.41 10.95 -11.52
CA TYR A 108 6.00 11.06 -11.16
C TYR A 108 5.73 10.95 -9.66
N LYS A 109 6.74 10.68 -8.83
CA LYS A 109 6.60 10.55 -7.37
C LYS A 109 5.85 11.72 -6.74
N TYR A 110 6.18 12.95 -7.15
CA TYR A 110 5.51 14.15 -6.64
C TYR A 110 4.00 14.16 -6.96
N VAL A 111 3.62 13.77 -8.18
CA VAL A 111 2.20 13.76 -8.60
C VAL A 111 1.43 12.66 -7.87
N LEU A 112 2.02 11.49 -7.68
CA LEU A 112 1.43 10.42 -6.86
C LEU A 112 1.16 10.90 -5.43
N GLN A 113 2.12 11.61 -4.85
CA GLN A 113 2.01 12.14 -3.49
C GLN A 113 1.01 13.29 -3.33
N ASN A 114 0.49 13.88 -4.41
CA ASN A 114 -0.43 14.99 -4.34
C ASN A 114 -1.86 14.63 -4.79
N ASP A 115 -1.98 13.85 -5.86
CA ASP A 115 -3.26 13.63 -6.55
C ASP A 115 -3.77 12.18 -6.43
N TRP A 116 -2.89 11.20 -6.17
CA TRP A 116 -3.22 9.77 -6.19
C TRP A 116 -2.86 9.05 -4.88
N CYS A 117 -3.48 9.46 -3.78
CA CYS A 117 -3.15 8.97 -2.42
C CYS A 117 -3.45 7.49 -2.17
N ASN A 118 -4.27 6.87 -3.03
CA ASN A 118 -4.57 5.44 -2.95
C ASN A 118 -3.54 4.56 -3.68
N LEU A 119 -2.63 5.16 -4.44
CA LEU A 119 -1.54 4.46 -5.09
C LEU A 119 -0.34 4.35 -4.17
N THR A 120 0.31 3.19 -4.21
CA THR A 120 1.58 2.95 -3.51
C THR A 120 2.69 2.80 -4.54
N LEU A 121 3.81 3.48 -4.33
CA LEU A 121 4.99 3.30 -5.15
C LEU A 121 5.69 1.99 -4.76
N ALA A 122 5.88 1.11 -5.73
CA ALA A 122 6.72 -0.08 -5.59
C ALA A 122 8.20 0.33 -5.48
N SER A 123 8.79 0.14 -4.29
CA SER A 123 10.24 0.12 -3.98
C SER A 123 11.16 1.09 -4.76
N ASP A 124 12.44 0.72 -4.88
CA ASP A 124 13.46 1.51 -5.55
C ASP A 124 13.31 1.48 -7.08
N PRO A 125 13.59 2.61 -7.76
CA PRO A 125 13.59 2.66 -9.22
C PRO A 125 14.55 1.61 -9.81
N PHE A 126 14.01 0.65 -10.56
CA PHE A 126 14.81 -0.39 -11.20
C PHE A 126 15.29 -0.01 -12.61
N PHE A 127 14.63 0.98 -13.24
CA PHE A 127 14.99 1.48 -14.56
C PHE A 127 15.35 2.96 -14.50
N LYS A 128 16.61 3.28 -14.78
CA LYS A 128 17.11 4.66 -14.81
C LYS A 128 16.98 5.23 -16.22
N SER A 129 16.02 6.12 -16.43
CA SER A 129 15.97 6.96 -17.63
C SER A 129 16.71 8.26 -17.38
N MET A 130 17.57 8.66 -18.32
CA MET A 130 18.20 9.98 -18.31
C MET A 130 17.33 10.99 -19.08
N ILE A 131 17.40 12.25 -18.67
CA ILE A 131 16.80 13.38 -19.38
C ILE A 131 17.94 14.15 -20.03
N ALA A 132 17.78 14.52 -21.31
CA ALA A 132 18.76 15.28 -22.06
C ALA A 132 18.08 16.41 -22.83
N LEU A 133 18.80 17.51 -23.05
CA LEU A 133 18.35 18.62 -23.88
C LEU A 133 18.79 18.37 -25.33
N PRO A 134 17.85 18.14 -26.27
CA PRO A 134 18.22 17.88 -27.66
C PRO A 134 18.62 19.18 -28.36
N PHE A 135 19.69 19.13 -29.16
CA PHE A 135 20.11 20.21 -30.04
C PHE A 135 20.24 19.70 -31.48
N PRO A 136 20.02 20.56 -32.50
CA PRO A 136 20.31 20.22 -33.89
C PRO A 136 21.78 19.84 -34.07
N ALA A 137 22.06 18.94 -35.02
CA ALA A 137 23.43 18.56 -35.36
C ALA A 137 24.26 19.79 -35.76
N GLY A 138 25.45 19.94 -35.18
CA GLY A 138 26.33 21.09 -35.41
C GLY A 138 25.91 22.39 -34.73
N SER A 139 24.94 22.35 -33.80
CA SER A 139 24.52 23.55 -33.05
C SER A 139 25.70 24.18 -32.28
N PRO A 140 25.99 25.48 -32.46
CA PRO A 140 27.06 26.16 -31.73
C PRO A 140 26.77 26.30 -30.22
N TYR A 141 25.52 26.06 -29.80
CA TYR A 141 25.08 26.16 -28.41
C TYR A 141 25.29 24.88 -27.58
N LEU A 142 25.56 23.74 -28.23
CA LEU A 142 25.68 22.46 -27.54
C LEU A 142 26.79 22.47 -26.49
N GLU A 143 28.00 22.90 -26.89
CA GLU A 143 29.18 22.93 -26.02
C GLU A 143 29.06 23.94 -24.87
N PRO A 144 28.65 25.20 -25.10
CA PRO A 144 28.36 26.13 -24.00
C PRO A 144 27.29 25.61 -23.03
N MET A 145 26.22 25.00 -23.53
CA MET A 145 25.13 24.49 -22.69
C MET A 145 25.58 23.30 -21.83
N ASN A 146 26.34 22.37 -22.41
CA ASN A 146 26.90 21.24 -21.66
C ASN A 146 27.81 21.72 -20.52
N ARG A 147 28.68 22.71 -20.77
CA ARG A 147 29.52 23.30 -19.72
C ARG A 147 28.70 23.96 -18.61
N ALA A 148 27.69 24.74 -18.97
CA ALA A 148 26.80 25.37 -17.99
C ALA A 148 26.04 24.32 -17.16
N LEU A 149 25.56 23.25 -17.79
CA LEU A 149 24.86 22.16 -17.11
C LEU A 149 25.79 21.39 -16.15
N MET A 150 27.04 21.14 -16.56
CA MET A 150 28.04 20.53 -15.68
C MET A 150 28.36 21.43 -14.49
N ALA A 151 28.57 22.73 -14.71
CA ALA A 151 28.79 23.69 -13.62
C ALA A 151 27.61 23.70 -12.62
N MET A 152 26.36 23.74 -13.10
CA MET A 152 25.18 23.65 -12.23
C MET A 152 25.07 22.35 -11.45
N GLN A 153 25.57 21.23 -12.00
CA GLN A 153 25.64 19.96 -11.30
C GLN A 153 26.73 19.99 -10.23
N ASP A 154 27.93 20.45 -10.56
CA ASP A 154 29.08 20.52 -9.66
C ASP A 154 28.85 21.47 -8.49
N GLU A 155 28.13 22.58 -8.73
CA GLU A 155 27.70 23.54 -7.70
C GLU A 155 26.51 23.03 -6.85
N GLY A 156 25.92 21.88 -7.19
CA GLY A 156 24.77 21.30 -6.48
C GLY A 156 23.45 22.04 -6.73
N ILE A 157 23.38 22.93 -7.73
CA ILE A 157 22.15 23.66 -8.08
C ILE A 157 21.07 22.68 -8.51
N LEU A 158 21.42 21.67 -9.33
CA LEU A 158 20.44 20.67 -9.79
C LEU A 158 19.85 19.86 -8.62
N ASP A 159 20.66 19.51 -7.62
CA ASP A 159 20.19 18.80 -6.42
C ASP A 159 19.25 19.68 -5.59
N SER A 160 19.57 20.96 -5.45
CA SER A 160 18.70 21.92 -4.76
C SER A 160 17.33 22.05 -5.44
N LEU A 161 17.30 22.05 -6.79
CA LEU A 161 16.07 22.09 -7.57
C LEU A 161 15.27 20.79 -7.43
N LYS A 162 15.94 19.64 -7.45
CA LYS A 162 15.33 18.33 -7.22
C LYS A 162 14.66 18.27 -5.85
N LEU A 163 15.34 18.70 -4.79
CA LEU A 163 14.78 18.78 -3.44
C LEU A 163 13.58 19.72 -3.38
N LYS A 164 13.68 20.90 -4.02
CA LYS A 164 12.65 21.94 -3.98
C LYS A 164 11.37 21.55 -4.73
N TRP A 165 11.47 20.80 -5.83
CA TRP A 165 10.33 20.55 -6.73
C TRP A 165 9.86 19.09 -6.78
N LEU A 166 10.73 18.12 -6.49
CA LEU A 166 10.44 16.69 -6.68
C LEU A 166 10.40 15.88 -5.38
N GLU A 167 11.13 16.31 -4.34
CA GLU A 167 11.21 15.56 -3.07
C GLU A 167 10.38 16.15 -1.94
N LYS A 168 9.66 17.26 -2.18
CA LYS A 168 8.73 17.79 -1.20
C LYS A 168 7.60 16.80 -0.92
N PRO A 169 7.26 16.53 0.35
CA PRO A 169 6.14 15.68 0.69
C PRO A 169 4.84 16.31 0.15
N GLY A 170 4.11 15.54 -0.67
CA GLY A 170 2.78 15.93 -1.13
C GLY A 170 1.69 15.69 -0.08
N LYS A 171 0.46 16.14 -0.39
CA LYS A 171 -0.73 16.07 0.48
C LYS A 171 -1.02 14.66 1.03
N CYS A 172 -0.70 13.61 0.29
CA CYS A 172 -1.00 12.23 0.68
C CYS A 172 -0.18 11.71 1.88
N MET A 173 0.96 12.33 2.19
CA MET A 173 1.76 11.95 3.37
C MET A 173 1.21 12.54 4.68
N GLU A 174 0.37 13.58 4.63
CA GLU A 174 -0.38 14.04 5.79
C GLU A 174 -1.45 13.02 6.21
N HIS A 175 -2.09 12.36 5.23
CA HIS A 175 -3.20 11.45 5.47
C HIS A 175 -2.75 10.08 6.05
N ASN A 176 -1.60 9.56 5.59
CA ASN A 176 -1.07 8.25 6.01
C ASN A 176 -0.54 8.19 7.44
N LYS A 177 -0.38 9.31 8.15
CA LYS A 177 0.00 9.30 9.58
C LYS A 177 -1.10 8.71 10.48
N GLN A 178 -2.34 8.56 9.99
CA GLN A 178 -3.48 8.13 10.80
C GLN A 178 -3.82 6.63 10.66
N ASP A 179 -3.38 5.96 9.59
CA ASP A 179 -3.81 4.60 9.27
C ASP A 179 -3.15 3.50 10.13
N GLY A 180 -2.10 3.86 10.89
CA GLY A 180 -1.48 2.97 11.88
C GLY A 180 -2.14 2.99 13.26
N VAL A 181 -3.12 3.87 13.51
CA VAL A 181 -3.73 4.05 14.83
C VAL A 181 -5.01 3.21 14.93
N LEU A 182 -5.05 2.27 15.88
CA LEU A 182 -6.23 1.48 16.21
C LEU A 182 -7.43 2.39 16.51
N ARG A 183 -8.37 2.51 15.56
CA ARG A 183 -9.61 3.29 15.75
C ARG A 183 -10.66 2.46 16.47
N ILE A 184 -11.58 3.16 17.14
CA ILE A 184 -12.73 2.56 17.86
C ILE A 184 -13.60 1.66 16.97
N ASN A 185 -13.61 1.91 15.64
CA ASN A 185 -14.30 1.05 14.67
C ASN A 185 -13.80 -0.40 14.70
N ASN A 186 -12.52 -0.63 15.01
CA ASN A 186 -11.96 -1.98 15.12
C ASN A 186 -12.47 -2.72 16.37
N PHE A 187 -12.97 -1.99 17.37
CA PHE A 187 -13.53 -2.54 18.62
C PHE A 187 -15.06 -2.62 18.63
N LYS A 188 -15.73 -2.24 17.54
CA LYS A 188 -17.21 -2.23 17.46
C LYS A 188 -17.83 -3.57 17.85
N GLY A 189 -17.22 -4.69 17.47
CA GLY A 189 -17.67 -6.04 17.85
C GLY A 189 -17.65 -6.29 19.36
N VAL A 190 -16.63 -5.80 20.06
CA VAL A 190 -16.50 -5.94 21.53
C VAL A 190 -17.62 -5.19 22.24
N PHE A 191 -17.94 -3.97 21.80
CA PHE A 191 -19.03 -3.18 22.37
C PHE A 191 -20.41 -3.82 22.17
N ILE A 192 -20.65 -4.43 21.01
CA ILE A 192 -21.92 -5.13 20.73
C ILE A 192 -22.09 -6.34 21.67
N VAL A 193 -21.05 -7.15 21.85
CA VAL A 193 -21.09 -8.30 22.76
C VAL A 193 -21.30 -7.85 24.21
N LEU A 194 -20.65 -6.77 24.63
CA LEU A 194 -20.80 -6.22 25.97
C LEU A 194 -22.24 -5.74 26.24
N LEU A 195 -22.86 -5.05 25.29
CA LEU A 195 -24.26 -4.62 25.40
C LEU A 195 -25.22 -5.82 25.46
N LEU A 196 -25.01 -6.84 24.61
CA LEU A 196 -25.80 -8.08 24.66
C LEU A 196 -25.67 -8.77 26.02
N GLY A 197 -24.47 -8.85 26.59
CA GLY A 197 -24.24 -9.41 27.91
C GLY A 197 -25.00 -8.67 29.02
N ILE A 198 -24.97 -7.34 29.01
CA ILE A 198 -25.71 -6.51 29.97
C ILE A 198 -27.23 -6.74 29.82
N THR A 199 -27.75 -6.74 28.59
CA THR A 199 -29.19 -6.93 28.36
C THR A 199 -29.65 -8.32 28.79
N ALA A 200 -28.91 -9.38 28.45
CA ALA A 200 -29.25 -10.74 28.87
C ALA A 200 -29.17 -10.91 30.39
N GLY A 201 -28.13 -10.36 31.03
CA GLY A 201 -28.01 -10.37 32.49
C GLY A 201 -29.14 -9.61 33.19
N GLY A 202 -29.53 -8.46 32.64
CA GLY A 202 -30.68 -7.69 33.11
C GLY A 202 -31.99 -8.48 33.02
N ILE A 203 -32.21 -9.18 31.90
CA ILE A 203 -33.40 -10.02 31.69
C ILE A 203 -33.44 -11.16 32.72
N VAL A 204 -32.33 -11.88 32.91
CA VAL A 204 -32.24 -12.96 33.91
C VAL A 204 -32.49 -12.43 35.32
N GLY A 205 -31.88 -11.30 35.68
CA GLY A 205 -32.08 -10.67 36.99
C GLY A 205 -33.54 -10.25 37.23
N LEU A 206 -34.23 -9.74 36.20
CA LEU A 206 -35.66 -9.45 36.28
C LEU A 206 -36.48 -10.74 36.53
N PHE A 207 -36.22 -11.81 35.76
CA PHE A 207 -36.92 -13.08 35.94
C PHE A 207 -36.75 -13.67 37.34
N GLU A 208 -35.54 -13.63 37.90
CA GLU A 208 -35.30 -14.09 39.28
C GLU A 208 -36.00 -13.22 40.31
N CYS A 209 -36.04 -11.90 40.12
CA CYS A 209 -36.69 -10.98 41.03
C CYS A 209 -38.22 -11.18 41.06
N PHE A 210 -38.84 -11.35 39.88
CA PHE A 210 -40.26 -11.69 39.77
C PHE A 210 -40.58 -13.07 40.37
N GLY A 211 -39.75 -14.08 40.11
CA GLY A 211 -39.92 -15.41 40.70
C GLY A 211 -39.79 -15.41 42.22
N HIS A 212 -38.88 -14.59 42.77
CA HIS A 212 -38.69 -14.44 44.21
C HIS A 212 -39.82 -13.66 44.88
N GLN A 213 -40.36 -12.62 44.25
CA GLN A 213 -41.55 -11.91 44.74
C GLN A 213 -42.79 -12.82 44.74
N GLY A 214 -43.00 -13.62 43.69
CA GLY A 214 -44.08 -14.60 43.63
C GLY A 214 -44.02 -15.66 44.73
N ARG A 215 -42.81 -16.16 45.04
CA ARG A 215 -42.57 -17.09 46.17
C ARG A 215 -42.76 -16.46 47.55
N LYS A 216 -42.50 -15.15 47.71
CA LYS A 216 -42.74 -14.44 48.97
C LYS A 216 -44.23 -14.21 49.24
N LEU A 217 -45.04 -14.02 48.19
CA LEU A 217 -46.49 -13.85 48.31
C LEU A 217 -47.20 -15.16 48.67
N THR A 218 -46.71 -16.31 48.18
CA THR A 218 -47.27 -17.65 48.50
C THR A 218 -46.90 -18.18 49.89
N LYS A 219 -45.88 -17.62 50.55
CA LYS A 219 -45.50 -18.00 51.93
C LYS A 219 -46.20 -17.16 53.02
N LYS A 220 -46.95 -16.12 52.64
CA LYS A 220 -47.61 -15.18 53.57
C LYS A 220 -49.15 -15.31 53.62
N GLY A 221 -49.74 -16.21 52.83
CA GLY A 221 -51.13 -16.65 52.94
C GLY A 221 -51.18 -18.07 53.47
#